data_AF-A0A2Z5X6Y8-F1
#
_entry.id   AF-A0A2Z5X6Y8-F1
#
_cell.length_a   1.000
_cell.length_b   1.000
_cell.length_c   1.000
_cell.angle_alpha   90.00
_cell.angle_beta   90.00
_cell.angle_gamma   90.00
#
_symmetry.space_group_name_H-M   'P 1'
#
loop_
_entity.id
_entity.type
_entity.pdbx_description
1 polymer ?
#
loop_
_entity_poly.entity_id
_entity_poly.type
_entity_poly.pdbx_seq_one_letter_code
_entity_poly.pdbx_strand_id
1 'polypeptide(L)'
;MAARQWTESQKARQRALIQTWQPWKMSTGAKTLEGKTKVSQNALKHGNYTAAALQADRENRQLMREHRRVFKELIAATQEYLDLVSKHEELEKSQNIFE
;
A
#
# COMPACT_ATOMS: atom_id res chain seq x y z
N MET A 1 14.27 -1.93 -4.45
CA MET A 1 15.19 -0.81 -4.16
C MET A 1 14.50 0.13 -3.18
N ALA A 2 15.09 0.42 -2.03
CA ALA A 2 14.51 1.37 -1.07
C ALA A 2 14.49 2.77 -1.70
N ALA A 3 13.35 3.48 -1.58
CA ALA A 3 13.24 4.85 -2.05
C ALA A 3 14.21 5.75 -1.26
N ARG A 4 14.99 6.59 -1.96
CA ARG A 4 15.89 7.56 -1.32
C ARG A 4 15.10 8.49 -0.40
N GLN A 5 15.48 8.55 0.87
CA GLN A 5 14.93 9.52 1.83
C GLN A 5 15.66 10.85 1.65
N TRP A 6 14.92 11.89 1.27
CA TRP A 6 15.46 13.24 1.08
C TRP A 6 15.39 14.03 2.38
N THR A 7 16.49 14.66 2.79
CA THR A 7 16.46 15.65 3.88
C THR A 7 15.84 16.96 3.42
N GLU A 8 15.34 17.76 4.36
CA GLU A 8 14.77 19.09 4.04
C GLU A 8 15.79 20.01 3.34
N SER A 9 17.05 19.98 3.76
CA SER A 9 18.12 20.74 3.11
C SER A 9 18.37 20.30 1.66
N GLN A 10 18.29 18.99 1.38
CA GLN A 10 18.41 18.47 0.02
C GLN A 10 17.23 18.89 -0.85
N LYS A 11 15.98 18.86 -0.32
CA LYS A 11 14.79 19.35 -1.03
C LYS A 11 14.91 20.84 -1.36
N ALA A 12 15.37 21.65 -0.41
CA ALA A 12 15.56 23.08 -0.60
C ALA A 12 16.61 23.39 -1.67
N ARG A 13 17.76 22.69 -1.64
CA ARG A 13 18.79 22.81 -2.68
C ARG A 13 18.26 22.43 -4.06
N GLN A 14 17.52 21.33 -4.14
CA GLN A 14 16.92 20.89 -5.40
C GLN A 14 15.90 21.89 -5.94
N ARG A 15 15.07 22.47 -5.06
CA ARG A 15 14.12 23.54 -5.41
C ARG A 15 14.83 24.74 -6.03
N ALA A 16 15.93 25.19 -5.42
CA ALA A 16 16.71 26.32 -5.92
C ALA A 16 17.28 26.03 -7.32
N LEU A 17 17.85 24.84 -7.55
CA LEU A 17 18.37 24.44 -8.86
C LEU A 17 17.27 24.36 -9.94
N ILE A 18 16.12 23.79 -9.61
CA ILE A 18 14.97 23.70 -10.52
C ILE A 18 14.45 25.10 -10.89
N GLN A 19 14.50 26.07 -9.98
CA GLN A 19 14.15 27.48 -10.26
C GLN A 19 15.13 28.16 -11.21
N THR A 20 16.40 27.73 -11.25
CA THR A 20 17.39 28.23 -12.22
C THR A 20 17.08 27.71 -13.62
N TRP A 21 16.82 26.41 -13.77
CA TRP A 21 16.65 25.78 -15.09
C TRP A 21 15.25 25.96 -15.68
N GLN A 22 14.24 26.18 -14.84
CA GLN A 22 12.86 26.45 -15.24
C GLN A 22 12.32 25.51 -16.34
N PRO A 23 12.45 24.18 -16.18
CA PRO A 23 12.17 23.22 -17.27
C PRO A 23 10.73 23.34 -17.81
N TRP A 24 9.79 23.83 -17.01
CA TRP A 24 8.40 24.09 -17.43
C TRP A 24 8.30 25.10 -18.59
N LYS A 25 9.27 26.00 -18.77
CA LYS A 25 9.30 26.94 -19.92
C LYS A 25 9.47 26.22 -21.26
N MET A 26 10.13 25.07 -21.25
CA MET A 26 10.31 24.21 -22.42
C MET A 26 9.21 23.14 -22.55
N SER A 27 8.16 23.20 -21.70
CA SER A 27 7.07 22.23 -21.79
C SER A 27 6.30 22.40 -23.10
N THR A 28 6.24 21.32 -23.88
CA THR A 28 5.46 21.20 -25.12
C THR A 28 4.03 20.71 -24.87
N GLY A 29 3.58 20.73 -23.61
CA GLY A 29 2.23 20.32 -23.24
C GLY A 29 1.13 21.16 -23.87
N ALA A 30 -0.10 20.63 -23.88
CA ALA A 30 -1.25 21.30 -24.47
C ALA A 30 -1.58 22.64 -23.77
N LYS A 31 -1.53 23.75 -24.53
CA LYS A 31 -1.83 25.10 -24.04
C LYS A 31 -3.29 25.53 -24.28
N THR A 32 -3.96 24.90 -25.25
CA THR A 32 -5.34 25.22 -25.64
C THR A 32 -6.35 24.31 -24.94
N LEU A 33 -7.60 24.75 -24.83
CA LEU A 33 -8.70 23.94 -24.27
C LEU A 33 -8.89 22.63 -25.06
N GLU A 34 -8.86 22.71 -26.40
CA GLU A 34 -8.95 21.56 -27.29
C GLU A 34 -7.79 20.57 -27.04
N GLY A 35 -6.55 21.07 -26.95
CA GLY A 35 -5.39 20.24 -26.67
C GLY A 35 -5.47 19.56 -25.31
N LYS A 36 -5.94 20.28 -24.28
CA LYS A 36 -6.16 19.70 -22.94
C LYS A 36 -7.22 18.60 -22.97
N THR A 37 -8.29 18.80 -23.73
CA THR A 37 -9.37 17.82 -23.92
C THR A 37 -8.87 16.57 -24.64
N LYS A 38 -7.97 16.70 -25.62
CA LYS A 38 -7.33 15.56 -26.29
C LYS A 38 -6.38 14.81 -25.35
N VAL A 39 -5.52 15.53 -24.63
CA VAL A 39 -4.53 14.92 -23.71
C VAL A 39 -5.21 14.23 -22.52
N SER A 40 -6.38 14.69 -22.05
CA SER A 40 -7.11 14.02 -20.97
C SER A 40 -7.57 12.60 -21.36
N GLN A 41 -7.77 12.33 -22.65
CA GLN A 41 -8.12 10.99 -23.14
C GLN A 41 -6.97 9.98 -23.01
N ASN A 42 -5.72 10.43 -22.82
CA ASN A 42 -4.59 9.52 -22.60
C ASN A 42 -4.79 8.67 -21.33
N ALA A 43 -5.52 9.19 -20.33
CA ALA A 43 -5.87 8.44 -19.13
C ALA A 43 -6.79 7.24 -19.45
N LEU A 44 -7.66 7.37 -20.47
CA LEU A 44 -8.50 6.28 -20.96
C LEU A 44 -7.70 5.29 -21.81
N LYS A 45 -6.82 5.80 -22.69
CA LYS A 45 -5.98 4.95 -23.56
C LYS A 45 -5.04 4.03 -22.79
N HIS A 46 -4.44 4.52 -21.71
CA HIS A 46 -3.49 3.77 -20.90
C HIS A 46 -4.10 3.16 -19.63
N GLY A 47 -5.43 3.28 -19.45
CA GLY A 47 -6.28 2.42 -18.63
C GLY A 47 -6.21 2.56 -17.11
N ASN A 48 -5.02 2.83 -16.55
CA ASN A 48 -4.77 2.72 -15.11
C ASN A 48 -5.43 3.81 -14.24
N TYR A 49 -5.92 4.88 -14.86
CA TYR A 49 -6.59 5.99 -14.16
C TYR A 49 -8.02 6.23 -14.66
N THR A 50 -8.63 5.24 -15.31
CA THR A 50 -10.07 5.29 -15.58
C THR A 50 -10.84 5.19 -14.28
N ALA A 51 -12.06 5.75 -14.23
CA ALA A 51 -12.91 5.65 -13.04
C ALA A 51 -13.16 4.20 -12.64
N ALA A 52 -13.37 3.30 -13.61
CA ALA A 52 -13.55 1.87 -13.39
C ALA A 52 -12.29 1.21 -12.81
N ALA A 53 -11.10 1.49 -13.36
CA ALA A 53 -9.85 0.94 -12.83
C ALA A 53 -9.56 1.41 -11.40
N LEU A 54 -9.80 2.69 -11.11
CA LEU A 54 -9.66 3.24 -9.77
C LEU A 54 -10.64 2.61 -8.78
N GLN A 55 -11.87 2.32 -9.20
CA GLN A 55 -12.87 1.66 -8.39
C GLN A 55 -12.48 0.20 -8.09
N ALA A 56 -12.10 -0.57 -9.11
CA ALA A 56 -11.62 -1.94 -8.94
C ALA A 56 -10.40 -2.00 -8.00
N ASP A 57 -9.49 -1.04 -8.11
CA ASP A 57 -8.30 -0.96 -7.25
C ASP A 57 -8.65 -0.58 -5.80
N ARG A 58 -9.70 0.22 -5.58
CA ARG A 58 -10.24 0.50 -4.23
C ARG A 58 -10.87 -0.75 -3.62
N GLU A 59 -11.70 -1.46 -4.37
CA GLU A 59 -12.35 -2.69 -3.94
C GLU A 59 -11.32 -3.76 -3.60
N ASN A 60 -10.31 -3.95 -4.47
CA ASN A 60 -9.21 -4.88 -4.22
C ASN A 60 -8.44 -4.51 -2.93
N ARG A 61 -8.14 -3.22 -2.70
CA ARG A 61 -7.50 -2.78 -1.45
C ARG A 61 -8.36 -3.08 -0.21
N GLN A 62 -9.67 -2.90 -0.30
CA GLN A 62 -10.58 -3.19 0.81
C GLN A 62 -10.62 -4.70 1.10
N LEU A 63 -10.76 -5.51 0.05
CA LEU A 63 -10.76 -6.97 0.15
C LEU A 63 -9.44 -7.50 0.77
N MET A 64 -8.29 -6.96 0.35
CA MET A 64 -6.99 -7.35 0.90
C MET A 64 -6.82 -6.97 2.37
N ARG A 65 -7.42 -5.86 2.82
CA ARG A 65 -7.46 -5.50 4.25
C ARG A 65 -8.30 -6.48 5.04
N GLU A 66 -9.43 -6.88 4.48
CA GLU A 66 -10.34 -7.83 5.11
C GLU A 66 -9.72 -9.23 5.21
N HIS A 67 -9.11 -9.72 4.13
CA HIS A 67 -8.33 -10.96 4.17
C HIS A 67 -7.25 -10.91 5.26
N ARG A 68 -6.50 -9.80 5.34
CA ARG A 68 -5.47 -9.63 6.39
C ARG A 68 -6.06 -9.68 7.80
N ARG A 69 -7.25 -9.12 8.02
CA ARG A 69 -7.96 -9.18 9.31
C ARG A 69 -8.30 -10.62 9.68
N VAL A 70 -8.98 -11.33 8.78
CA VAL A 70 -9.39 -12.73 8.98
C VAL A 70 -8.18 -13.63 9.21
N PHE A 71 -7.10 -13.48 8.44
CA PHE A 71 -5.88 -14.26 8.64
C PHE A 71 -5.25 -14.01 10.01
N LYS A 72 -5.25 -12.77 10.51
CA LYS A 72 -4.74 -12.47 11.86
C LYS A 72 -5.59 -13.11 12.95
N GLU A 73 -6.91 -13.06 12.81
CA GLU A 73 -7.85 -13.66 13.77
C GLU A 73 -7.69 -15.17 13.80
N LEU A 74 -7.57 -15.80 12.62
CA LEU A 74 -7.32 -17.24 12.53
C LEU A 74 -6.01 -17.63 13.22
N ILE A 75 -4.92 -16.91 12.95
CA ILE A 75 -3.61 -17.17 13.58
C ILE A 75 -3.71 -17.07 15.11
N ALA A 76 -4.37 -16.02 15.62
CA ALA A 76 -4.55 -15.84 17.05
C ALA A 76 -5.34 -16.99 17.69
N ALA A 77 -6.47 -17.38 17.08
CA ALA A 77 -7.29 -18.49 17.56
C ALA A 77 -6.53 -19.82 17.54
N THR A 78 -5.73 -20.07 16.49
CA THR A 78 -4.91 -21.28 16.43
C THR A 78 -3.84 -21.32 17.51
N GLN A 79 -3.24 -20.17 17.85
CA GLN A 79 -2.26 -20.10 18.93
C GLN A 79 -2.91 -20.36 20.28
N GLU A 80 -4.07 -19.76 20.55
CA GLU A 80 -4.83 -19.97 21.78
C GLU A 80 -5.22 -21.45 21.97
N TYR A 81 -5.65 -22.12 20.89
CA TYR A 81 -5.94 -23.55 20.91
C TYR A 81 -4.70 -24.38 21.25
N LEU A 82 -3.56 -24.09 20.62
CA LEU A 82 -2.30 -24.80 20.89
C LEU A 82 -1.87 -24.62 22.35
N ASP A 83 -1.96 -23.40 22.88
CA ASP A 83 -1.62 -23.10 24.27
C ASP A 83 -2.52 -23.88 25.25
N LEU A 84 -3.82 -23.99 24.95
CA LEU A 84 -4.76 -24.76 25.76
C LEU A 84 -4.43 -26.26 25.76
N VAL A 85 -4.12 -26.83 24.60
CA VAL A 85 -3.73 -28.24 24.46
C VAL A 85 -2.45 -28.52 25.23
N SER A 86 -1.42 -27.68 25.10
CA SER A 86 -0.18 -27.83 25.86
C SER A 86 -0.42 -27.79 27.37
N LYS A 87 -1.27 -26.87 27.84
CA LYS A 87 -1.64 -26.80 29.26
C LYS A 87 -2.37 -28.05 29.74
N HIS A 88 -3.25 -28.63 28.91
CA HIS A 88 -3.94 -29.87 29.26
C HIS A 88 -2.96 -31.04 29.41
N GLU A 89 -2.02 -31.19 28.47
CA GLU A 89 -0.99 -32.24 28.54
C GLU A 89 -0.10 -32.10 29.79
N GLU A 90 0.25 -30.87 30.18
CA GLU A 90 1.01 -30.62 31.42
C GLU A 90 0.22 -31.01 32.66
N LEU A 91 -1.09 -30.72 32.69
CA LEU A 91 -1.96 -31.11 33.81
C LEU A 91 -2.10 -32.62 33.91
N GLU A 92 -2.34 -33.34 32.82
CA GLU A 92 -2.41 -34.81 32.81
C GLU A 92 -1.08 -35.44 33.26
N LYS A 93 0.05 -34.92 32.79
CA LYS A 93 1.38 -35.38 33.25
C LYS A 93 1.56 -35.14 34.74
N SER A 94 1.13 -33.99 35.25
CA SER A 94 1.23 -33.68 36.68
C SER A 94 0.37 -34.59 37.55
N GLN A 95 -0.84 -34.95 37.10
CA GLN A 95 -1.76 -35.82 37.83
C GLN A 95 -1.27 -37.27 37.87
N ASN A 96 -0.70 -37.78 36.77
CA ASN A 96 -0.11 -39.13 36.70
C ASN A 96 1.19 -39.30 37.51
N ILE A 97 1.79 -38.23 38.04
CA ILE A 97 3.00 -38.31 38.89
C ILE A 97 2.64 -38.52 40.38
N PHE A 98 1.36 -38.33 40.76
CA PHE A 98 0.89 -38.46 42.14
C PHE A 98 0.06 -39.74 42.42
N GLU A 99 -0.09 -40.63 41.43
CA GLU A 99 -0.62 -42.00 41.58
C GLU A 99 0.53 -43.03 41.57
#